data_AF-A0A2T4CHZ6-F1
#
_entry.id   AF-A0A2T4CHZ6-F1
#
_cell.length_a   1.000
_cell.length_b   1.000
_cell.length_c   1.000
_cell.angle_alpha   90.00
_cell.angle_beta   90.00
_cell.angle_gamma   90.00
#
_symmetry.space_group_name_H-M   'P 1'
#
loop_
_entity.id
_entity.type
_entity.pdbx_description
1 polymer ?
#
loop_
_entity_poly.entity_id
_entity_poly.type
_entity_poly.pdbx_seq_one_letter_code
_entity_poly.pdbx_strand_id
1 'polypeptide(L)'
;MESISNLLATLGVSDLTPAQWCQIFFVANAGFILMLQALPDDMRRALMDYGARRATSRRASTKKGEAGATKEGFFDVLTSYGQVPHSWFIHFYITSVSWSIFWGWQFVSKGSVMRALAERQHNAAGEDASSEVELTATLVAWLLMSSQGLRRLFECLFVTKPGSSGMWFVHWILGLAYYTTLGISVWIQGSGAILRSWESPQPIHFTPQIIIGAAVFGFAGAQQSECHRYLAGLKKYTLPSEGWFKYFVCPHYTFECLLYLSLAVVAAPTGSWMNRSILCSLTFVLANVGSTAYGTKIWYAEKFGADKVEGKWIMVPFVF
;
A
#
# COMPACT_ATOMS: atom_id res chain seq x y z
N MET A 1 -7.60 24.32 20.34
CA MET A 1 -8.18 22.96 20.38
C MET A 1 -9.67 22.98 20.11
N GLU A 2 -10.46 23.85 20.76
CA GLU A 2 -11.91 23.98 20.51
C GLU A 2 -12.29 24.36 19.08
N SER A 3 -11.54 25.25 18.42
CA SER A 3 -11.83 25.64 17.02
C SER A 3 -11.71 24.49 16.01
N ILE A 4 -10.79 23.54 16.25
CA ILE A 4 -10.63 22.34 15.41
C ILE A 4 -11.70 21.32 15.78
N SER A 5 -12.02 21.17 17.06
CA SER A 5 -13.10 20.31 17.54
C SER A 5 -14.46 20.70 16.93
N ASN A 6 -14.77 22.00 16.91
CA ASN A 6 -16.03 22.51 16.35
C ASN A 6 -16.06 22.40 14.82
N LEU A 7 -14.94 22.59 14.14
CA LEU A 7 -14.84 22.37 12.69
C LEU A 7 -15.05 20.89 12.32
N LEU A 8 -14.47 19.97 13.09
CA LEU A 8 -14.64 18.53 12.91
C LEU A 8 -16.07 18.07 13.23
N ALA A 9 -16.71 18.63 14.27
CA ALA A 9 -18.11 18.38 14.57
C ALA A 9 -19.05 18.90 13.45
N THR A 10 -18.77 20.08 12.89
CA THR A 10 -19.57 20.67 11.80
C THR A 10 -19.46 19.86 10.50
N LEU A 11 -18.35 19.17 10.28
CA LEU A 11 -18.15 18.28 9.13
C LEU A 11 -18.73 16.87 9.34
N GLY A 12 -19.40 16.59 10.47
CA GLY A 12 -19.94 15.26 10.80
C GLY A 12 -18.84 14.22 11.08
N VAL A 13 -17.62 14.67 11.34
CA VAL A 13 -16.42 13.85 11.46
C VAL A 13 -16.27 13.26 12.88
N SER A 14 -16.97 13.84 13.87
CA SER A 14 -17.04 13.35 15.25
C SER A 14 -17.70 11.98 15.37
N ASP A 15 -18.64 11.66 14.48
CA ASP A 15 -19.51 10.48 14.58
C ASP A 15 -18.93 9.26 13.83
N LEU A 16 -17.81 9.45 13.14
CA LEU A 16 -17.16 8.38 12.39
C LEU A 16 -16.51 7.36 13.32
N THR A 17 -16.82 6.09 13.04
CA THR A 17 -16.12 4.96 13.65
C THR A 17 -14.64 4.94 13.23
N PRO A 18 -13.73 4.44 14.07
CA PRO A 18 -12.34 4.23 13.69
C PRO A 18 -12.14 3.47 12.37
N ALA A 19 -13.00 2.49 12.06
CA ALA A 19 -12.97 1.78 10.79
C ALA A 19 -13.31 2.69 9.59
N GLN A 20 -14.34 3.53 9.71
CA GLN A 20 -14.72 4.49 8.66
C GLN A 20 -13.62 5.52 8.40
N TRP A 21 -12.93 5.98 9.46
CA TRP A 21 -11.75 6.84 9.32
C TRP A 21 -10.68 6.22 8.44
N CYS A 22 -10.35 4.94 8.68
CA CYS A 22 -9.38 4.22 7.86
C CYS A 22 -9.85 4.07 6.40
N GLN A 23 -11.13 3.73 6.20
CA GLN A 23 -11.73 3.57 4.88
C GLN A 23 -11.69 4.87 4.08
N ILE A 24 -12.13 5.99 4.68
CA ILE A 24 -12.11 7.32 4.07
C ILE A 24 -10.67 7.71 3.73
N PHE A 25 -9.72 7.49 4.64
CA PHE A 25 -8.31 7.77 4.37
C PHE A 25 -7.83 7.05 3.10
N PHE A 26 -8.07 5.74 2.97
CA PHE A 26 -7.59 5.00 1.79
C PHE A 26 -8.31 5.44 0.51
N VAL A 27 -9.64 5.57 0.53
CA VAL A 27 -10.43 5.91 -0.66
C VAL A 27 -10.12 7.34 -1.12
N ALA A 28 -10.03 8.30 -0.20
CA ALA A 28 -9.70 9.69 -0.53
C ALA A 28 -8.31 9.80 -1.15
N ASN A 29 -7.31 9.10 -0.59
CA ASN A 29 -5.97 9.11 -1.15
C ASN A 29 -5.87 8.33 -2.47
N ALA A 30 -6.65 7.26 -2.65
CA ALA A 30 -6.76 6.58 -3.95
C ALA A 30 -7.32 7.53 -5.01
N GLY A 31 -8.40 8.25 -4.69
CA GLY A 31 -9.00 9.27 -5.54
C GLY A 31 -8.02 10.40 -5.88
N PHE A 32 -7.25 10.87 -4.89
CA PHE A 32 -6.20 11.86 -5.11
C PHE A 32 -5.13 11.36 -6.09
N ILE A 33 -4.61 10.13 -5.93
CA ILE A 33 -3.62 9.55 -6.84
C ILE A 33 -4.17 9.44 -8.27
N LEU A 34 -5.42 9.00 -8.42
CA LEU A 34 -6.08 8.89 -9.73
C LEU A 34 -6.31 10.28 -10.35
N MET A 35 -6.68 11.29 -9.55
CA MET A 35 -6.81 12.67 -10.01
C MET A 35 -5.46 13.22 -10.53
N LEU A 36 -4.33 12.85 -9.89
CA LEU A 36 -3.00 13.22 -10.40
C LEU A 36 -2.72 12.62 -11.79
N GLN A 37 -3.37 11.50 -12.16
CA GLN A 37 -3.24 10.93 -13.51
C GLN A 37 -4.02 11.71 -14.58
N ALA A 38 -5.02 12.51 -14.19
CA ALA A 38 -5.77 13.36 -15.10
C ALA A 38 -5.07 14.71 -15.38
N LEU A 39 -3.94 14.97 -14.72
CA LEU A 39 -3.16 16.19 -14.94
C LEU A 39 -2.44 16.17 -16.30
N PRO A 40 -2.17 17.34 -16.89
CA PRO A 40 -1.30 17.47 -18.06
C PRO A 40 0.04 16.73 -17.88
N ASP A 41 0.56 16.15 -18.97
CA ASP A 41 1.69 15.23 -18.94
C ASP A 41 2.96 15.82 -18.31
N ASP A 42 3.20 17.11 -18.50
CA ASP A 42 4.31 17.85 -17.89
C ASP A 42 4.17 17.88 -16.35
N MET A 43 3.00 18.24 -15.85
CA MET A 43 2.72 18.30 -14.41
C MET A 43 2.67 16.91 -13.78
N ARG A 44 2.07 15.93 -14.46
CA ARG A 44 2.02 14.54 -14.01
C ARG A 44 3.42 13.94 -13.88
N ARG A 45 4.28 14.12 -14.88
CA ARG A 45 5.68 13.64 -14.85
C ARG A 45 6.47 14.33 -13.75
N ALA A 46 6.33 15.64 -13.57
CA ALA A 46 7.01 16.37 -12.49
C ALA A 46 6.67 15.81 -11.10
N LEU A 47 5.39 15.49 -10.86
CA LEU A 47 4.90 15.02 -9.57
C LEU A 47 5.13 13.52 -9.35
N MET A 48 4.94 12.68 -10.36
CA MET A 48 4.87 11.21 -10.24
C MET A 48 6.13 10.47 -10.69
N ASP A 49 7.00 11.07 -11.51
CA ASP A 49 8.19 10.38 -11.99
C ASP A 49 9.33 10.40 -10.97
N TYR A 50 9.78 9.20 -10.62
CA TYR A 50 10.99 8.95 -9.87
C TYR A 50 11.82 7.87 -10.56
N GLY A 51 13.02 7.59 -10.07
CA GLY A 51 13.83 6.50 -10.62
C GLY A 51 14.29 6.75 -12.07
N ALA A 52 14.12 5.70 -12.89
CA ALA A 52 14.46 5.68 -14.32
C ALA A 52 13.64 6.67 -15.16
N ARG A 53 12.37 6.87 -14.79
CA ARG A 53 11.41 7.69 -15.55
C ARG A 53 11.83 9.16 -15.54
N ARG A 54 12.24 9.66 -14.37
CA ARG A 54 12.77 11.02 -14.24
C ARG A 54 14.08 11.23 -14.99
N ALA A 55 14.97 10.23 -15.00
CA ALA A 55 16.23 10.32 -15.75
C ALA A 55 15.99 10.46 -17.26
N THR A 56 15.00 9.73 -17.81
CA THR A 56 14.58 9.87 -19.21
C THR A 56 13.92 11.23 -19.46
N SER A 57 12.99 11.66 -18.59
CA SER A 57 12.31 12.97 -18.71
C SER A 57 13.32 14.13 -18.74
N ARG A 58 14.32 14.11 -17.85
CA ARG A 58 15.39 15.12 -17.80
C ARG A 58 16.24 15.10 -19.08
N ARG A 59 16.62 13.92 -19.57
CA ARG A 59 17.39 13.78 -20.83
C ARG A 59 16.61 14.24 -22.06
N ALA A 60 15.29 14.02 -22.07
CA ALA A 60 14.39 14.52 -23.12
C ALA A 60 14.23 16.04 -23.07
N SER A 61 14.15 16.64 -21.87
CA SER A 61 14.11 18.11 -21.75
C SER A 61 15.43 18.76 -22.15
N THR A 62 16.58 18.16 -21.83
CA THR A 62 17.90 18.69 -22.25
C THR A 62 18.05 18.69 -23.77
N LYS A 63 17.57 17.64 -24.45
CA LYS A 63 17.54 17.57 -25.92
C LYS A 63 16.57 18.58 -26.56
N LYS A 64 15.46 18.91 -25.89
CA LYS A 64 14.53 19.97 -26.36
C LYS A 64 15.07 21.38 -26.09
N GLY A 65 15.84 21.58 -25.02
CA GLY A 65 16.43 22.87 -24.66
C GLY A 65 17.47 23.40 -25.65
N GLU A 66 18.12 22.53 -26.43
CA GLU A 66 18.98 22.94 -27.55
C GLU A 66 18.18 23.49 -28.76
N ALA A 67 16.86 23.29 -28.82
CA ALA A 67 15.97 23.75 -29.90
C ALA A 67 15.00 24.87 -29.49
N GLY A 68 15.12 25.43 -28.28
CA GLY A 68 14.30 26.55 -27.82
C GLY A 68 14.09 26.52 -26.32
N ALA A 69 14.35 27.66 -25.66
CA ALA A 69 14.27 27.82 -24.22
C ALA A 69 12.83 27.66 -23.70
N THR A 70 12.42 26.45 -23.37
CA THR A 70 11.24 26.21 -22.54
C THR A 70 11.57 26.56 -21.09
N LYS A 71 10.84 27.53 -20.54
CA LYS A 71 10.89 27.92 -19.12
C LYS A 71 10.68 26.68 -18.24
N GLU A 72 11.57 26.45 -17.28
CA GLU A 72 11.37 25.41 -16.26
C GLU A 72 10.03 25.63 -15.56
N GLY A 73 9.17 24.60 -15.53
CA GLY A 73 7.86 24.71 -14.91
C GLY A 73 8.00 24.91 -13.40
N PHE A 74 7.16 25.78 -12.81
CA PHE A 74 7.10 26.02 -11.36
C PHE A 74 7.07 24.71 -10.54
N PHE A 75 6.40 23.67 -11.06
CA PHE A 75 6.31 22.35 -10.44
C PHE A 75 7.60 21.53 -10.51
N ASP A 76 8.45 21.70 -11.53
CA ASP A 76 9.77 21.06 -11.59
C ASP A 76 10.70 21.64 -10.51
N VAL A 77 10.61 22.96 -10.28
CA VAL A 77 11.34 23.63 -9.19
C VAL A 77 10.81 23.15 -7.83
N LEU A 78 9.49 23.17 -7.61
CA LEU A 78 8.90 22.75 -6.33
C LEU A 78 9.19 21.29 -5.99
N THR A 79 9.13 20.39 -6.98
CA THR A 79 9.46 18.98 -6.77
C THR A 79 10.95 18.75 -6.63
N SER A 80 11.83 19.63 -7.11
CA SER A 80 13.28 19.52 -6.90
C SER A 80 13.72 19.81 -5.46
N TYR A 81 13.05 20.72 -4.74
CA TYR A 81 13.36 21.05 -3.34
C TYR A 81 12.83 20.02 -2.33
N GLY A 82 11.87 19.20 -2.71
CA GLY A 82 11.21 18.24 -1.82
C GLY A 82 11.61 16.77 -2.03
N GLN A 83 12.80 16.47 -2.56
CA GLN A 83 13.19 15.07 -2.80
C GLN A 83 13.85 14.44 -1.58
N VAL A 84 13.43 13.22 -1.25
CA VAL A 84 14.10 12.36 -0.28
C VAL A 84 14.91 11.27 -1.00
N PRO A 85 16.03 10.80 -0.42
CA PRO A 85 16.82 9.72 -1.01
C PRO A 85 16.00 8.45 -1.25
N HIS A 86 16.28 7.72 -2.34
CA HIS A 86 15.63 6.43 -2.61
C HIS A 86 15.83 5.41 -1.48
N SER A 87 16.94 5.51 -0.74
CA SER A 87 17.21 4.64 0.41
C SER A 87 16.15 4.75 1.51
N TRP A 88 15.40 5.85 1.58
CA TRP A 88 14.31 6.04 2.54
C TRP A 88 13.10 5.14 2.27
N PHE A 89 13.09 4.39 1.16
CA PHE A 89 12.10 3.34 0.91
C PHE A 89 12.05 2.31 2.05
N ILE A 90 13.19 2.06 2.72
CA ILE A 90 13.23 1.18 3.90
C ILE A 90 12.36 1.66 5.06
N HIS A 91 12.14 2.99 5.18
CA HIS A 91 11.33 3.57 6.27
C HIS A 91 9.91 3.02 6.27
N PHE A 92 9.34 2.76 5.10
CA PHE A 92 7.99 2.18 4.98
C PHE A 92 7.86 0.84 5.69
N TYR A 93 8.86 -0.04 5.53
CA TYR A 93 8.83 -1.36 6.15
C TYR A 93 9.31 -1.35 7.59
N ILE A 94 10.19 -0.42 7.98
CA ILE A 94 10.46 -0.15 9.40
C ILE A 94 9.17 0.27 10.08
N THR A 95 8.43 1.24 9.54
CA THR A 95 7.14 1.68 10.06
C THR A 95 6.12 0.54 10.13
N SER A 96 6.01 -0.27 9.07
CA SER A 96 5.15 -1.45 9.07
C SER A 96 5.48 -2.42 10.22
N VAL A 97 6.76 -2.77 10.39
CA VAL A 97 7.22 -3.69 11.45
C VAL A 97 7.04 -3.07 12.83
N SER A 98 7.36 -1.79 13.00
CA SER A 98 7.16 -1.06 14.25
C SER A 98 5.68 -1.04 14.67
N TRP A 99 4.75 -0.78 13.74
CA TRP A 99 3.32 -0.84 14.03
C TRP A 99 2.86 -2.26 14.36
N SER A 100 3.34 -3.28 13.64
CA SER A 100 3.06 -4.68 13.97
C SER A 100 3.49 -5.04 15.40
N ILE A 101 4.70 -4.63 15.81
CA ILE A 101 5.21 -4.85 17.17
C ILE A 101 4.37 -4.07 18.19
N PHE A 102 4.10 -2.79 17.92
CA PHE A 102 3.31 -1.93 18.80
C PHE A 102 1.92 -2.51 19.06
N TRP A 103 1.20 -2.91 18.01
CA TRP A 103 -0.14 -3.46 18.15
C TRP A 103 -0.15 -4.83 18.82
N GLY A 104 0.83 -5.69 18.51
CA GLY A 104 1.01 -6.96 19.23
C GLY A 104 1.25 -6.75 20.73
N TRP A 105 2.10 -5.78 21.08
CA TRP A 105 2.34 -5.41 22.48
C TRP A 105 1.08 -4.85 23.15
N GLN A 106 0.36 -3.94 22.48
CA GLN A 106 -0.92 -3.42 22.99
C GLN A 106 -1.95 -4.52 23.23
N PHE A 107 -2.03 -5.53 22.34
CA PHE A 107 -2.92 -6.66 22.51
C PHE A 107 -2.55 -7.51 23.74
N VAL A 108 -1.28 -7.91 23.85
CA VAL A 108 -0.81 -8.80 24.94
C VAL A 108 -0.84 -8.09 26.30
N SER A 109 -0.47 -6.81 26.35
CA SER A 109 -0.44 -6.03 27.59
C SER A 109 -1.78 -5.39 27.96
N LYS A 110 -2.87 -5.66 27.22
CA LYS A 110 -4.19 -5.03 27.41
C LYS A 110 -4.10 -3.50 27.43
N GLY A 111 -3.30 -2.95 26.51
CA GLY A 111 -2.89 -1.55 26.50
C GLY A 111 -4.04 -0.58 26.26
N SER A 112 -3.91 0.63 26.81
CA SER A 112 -4.95 1.66 26.79
C SER A 112 -5.28 2.18 25.39
N VAL A 113 -4.32 2.22 24.46
CA VAL A 113 -4.56 2.73 23.11
C VAL A 113 -5.44 1.77 22.31
N MET A 114 -5.11 0.47 22.35
CA MET A 114 -5.97 -0.54 21.72
C MET A 114 -7.33 -0.60 22.39
N ARG A 115 -7.40 -0.52 23.73
CA ARG A 115 -8.67 -0.47 24.47
C ARG A 115 -9.55 0.70 24.01
N ALA A 116 -9.01 1.92 23.99
CA ALA A 116 -9.77 3.10 23.60
C ALA A 116 -10.29 3.03 22.15
N LEU A 117 -9.48 2.52 21.22
CA LEU A 117 -9.91 2.32 19.84
C LEU A 117 -10.97 1.22 19.72
N ALA A 118 -10.78 0.10 20.43
CA ALA A 118 -11.70 -1.03 20.40
C ALA A 118 -13.05 -0.67 21.04
N GLU A 119 -13.07 0.00 22.18
CA GLU A 119 -14.29 0.50 22.83
C GLU A 119 -14.99 1.51 21.93
N ARG A 120 -14.27 2.48 21.35
CA ARG A 120 -14.88 3.44 20.42
C ARG A 120 -15.49 2.77 19.21
N GLN A 121 -14.81 1.77 18.63
CA GLN A 121 -15.33 1.04 17.49
C GLN A 121 -16.53 0.17 17.86
N HIS A 122 -16.45 -0.58 18.96
CA HIS A 122 -17.48 -1.49 19.42
C HIS A 122 -18.75 -0.73 19.83
N ASN A 123 -18.60 0.35 20.60
CA ASN A 123 -19.74 1.17 21.04
C ASN A 123 -20.44 1.87 19.87
N ALA A 124 -19.69 2.28 18.84
CA ALA A 124 -20.25 2.94 17.68
C ALA A 124 -20.84 1.97 16.63
N ALA A 125 -20.52 0.68 16.72
CA ALA A 125 -21.08 -0.35 15.84
C ALA A 125 -22.53 -0.75 16.20
N GLY A 126 -23.02 -0.40 17.41
CA GLY A 126 -24.40 -0.67 17.83
C GLY A 126 -24.78 -2.16 17.81
N GLU A 127 -26.07 -2.47 17.61
CA GLU A 127 -26.60 -3.86 17.53
C GLU A 127 -26.13 -4.63 16.27
N ASP A 128 -25.44 -3.99 15.32
CA ASP A 128 -24.84 -4.62 14.12
C ASP A 128 -23.53 -5.39 14.43
N ALA A 129 -23.44 -5.99 15.62
CA ALA A 129 -22.33 -6.85 16.08
C ALA A 129 -22.10 -8.10 15.20
N SER A 130 -23.04 -8.40 14.29
CA SER A 130 -22.92 -9.45 13.27
C SER A 130 -21.79 -9.20 12.25
N SER A 131 -21.24 -7.99 12.22
CA SER A 131 -20.16 -7.56 11.32
C SER A 131 -18.76 -7.54 11.96
N GLU A 132 -18.59 -8.17 13.13
CA GLU A 132 -17.27 -8.30 13.78
C GLU A 132 -16.42 -9.42 13.17
N VAL A 133 -15.12 -9.19 13.14
CA VAL A 133 -14.12 -10.19 12.75
C VAL A 133 -13.78 -11.05 13.96
N GLU A 134 -13.72 -12.37 13.79
CA GLU A 134 -13.31 -13.29 14.84
C GLU A 134 -11.87 -13.02 15.32
N LEU A 135 -11.59 -13.38 16.58
CA LEU A 135 -10.25 -13.19 17.15
C LEU A 135 -9.19 -13.95 16.36
N THR A 136 -9.45 -15.20 15.97
CA THR A 136 -8.50 -16.00 15.20
C THR A 136 -8.18 -15.35 13.85
N ALA A 137 -9.20 -14.90 13.11
CA ALA A 137 -9.02 -14.17 11.85
C ALA A 137 -8.18 -12.89 12.04
N THR A 138 -8.47 -12.11 13.08
CA THR A 138 -7.74 -10.88 13.41
C THR A 138 -6.25 -11.15 13.70
N LEU A 139 -5.97 -12.15 14.54
CA LEU A 139 -4.60 -12.54 14.89
C LEU A 139 -3.84 -13.11 13.69
N VAL A 140 -4.48 -13.93 12.86
CA VAL A 140 -3.86 -14.46 11.63
C VAL A 140 -3.58 -13.32 10.65
N ALA A 141 -4.51 -12.39 10.45
CA ALA A 141 -4.29 -11.22 9.60
C ALA A 141 -3.09 -10.37 10.10
N TRP A 142 -2.99 -10.14 11.41
CA TRP A 142 -1.84 -9.47 12.00
C TRP A 142 -0.53 -10.23 11.79
N LEU A 143 -0.50 -11.55 11.96
CA LEU A 143 0.68 -12.39 11.71
C LEU A 143 1.10 -12.34 10.23
N LEU A 144 0.15 -12.43 9.31
CA LEU A 144 0.40 -12.33 7.87
C LEU A 144 0.96 -10.95 7.51
N MET A 145 0.35 -9.86 7.99
CA MET A 145 0.85 -8.51 7.76
C MET A 145 2.24 -8.27 8.38
N SER A 146 2.50 -8.85 9.56
CA SER A 146 3.81 -8.79 10.21
C SER A 146 4.89 -9.54 9.43
N SER A 147 4.57 -10.74 8.93
CA SER A 147 5.49 -11.53 8.10
C SER A 147 5.81 -10.84 6.76
N GLN A 148 4.79 -10.22 6.14
CA GLN A 148 4.95 -9.36 4.97
C GLN A 148 5.89 -8.18 5.25
N GLY A 149 5.66 -7.45 6.34
CA GLY A 149 6.50 -6.32 6.75
C GLY A 149 7.96 -6.74 6.97
N LEU A 150 8.19 -7.83 7.72
CA LEU A 150 9.52 -8.37 7.99
C LEU A 150 10.23 -8.83 6.71
N ARG A 151 9.54 -9.56 5.83
CA ARG A 151 10.10 -9.99 4.55
C ARG A 151 10.51 -8.80 3.69
N ARG A 152 9.65 -7.79 3.57
CA ARG A 152 9.96 -6.59 2.77
C ARG A 152 11.10 -5.77 3.38
N LEU A 153 11.19 -5.69 4.70
CA LEU A 153 12.32 -5.08 5.39
C LEU A 153 13.62 -5.85 5.11
N PHE A 154 13.58 -7.18 5.22
CA PHE A 154 14.71 -8.05 4.88
C PHE A 154 15.15 -7.85 3.42
N GLU A 155 14.21 -7.84 2.47
CA GLU A 155 14.50 -7.57 1.06
C GLU A 155 15.14 -6.18 0.85
N CYS A 156 14.76 -5.17 1.61
CA CYS A 156 15.38 -3.84 1.54
C CYS A 156 16.83 -3.84 2.06
N LEU A 157 17.11 -4.63 3.09
CA LEU A 157 18.44 -4.72 3.72
C LEU A 157 19.42 -5.57 2.90
N PHE A 158 18.96 -6.66 2.30
CA PHE A 158 19.85 -7.70 1.75
C PHE A 158 19.68 -7.97 0.26
N VAL A 159 18.56 -7.59 -0.34
CA VAL A 159 18.26 -7.91 -1.75
C VAL A 159 18.28 -6.65 -2.62
N THR A 160 17.68 -5.56 -2.14
CA THR A 160 17.42 -4.37 -2.94
C THR A 160 18.68 -3.52 -3.11
N LYS A 161 18.99 -3.14 -4.35
CA LYS A 161 20.07 -2.19 -4.66
C LYS A 161 19.50 -0.76 -4.66
N PRO A 162 20.02 0.17 -3.85
CA PRO A 162 19.52 1.54 -3.81
C PRO A 162 19.57 2.23 -5.18
N GLY A 163 18.47 2.88 -5.56
CA GLY A 163 18.41 3.73 -6.74
C GLY A 163 19.12 5.06 -6.52
N SER A 164 19.55 5.70 -7.61
CA SER A 164 20.22 7.02 -7.60
C SER A 164 19.24 8.20 -7.70
N SER A 165 17.93 7.94 -7.80
CA SER A 165 16.91 8.96 -8.04
C SER A 165 16.01 9.07 -6.82
N GLY A 166 15.88 10.27 -6.27
CA GLY A 166 15.01 10.56 -5.14
C GLY A 166 13.53 10.30 -5.41
N MET A 167 12.77 10.16 -4.32
CA MET A 167 11.32 10.12 -4.29
C MET A 167 10.83 11.45 -3.71
N TRP A 168 9.68 11.95 -4.17
CA TRP A 168 9.13 13.19 -3.61
C TRP A 168 8.64 12.98 -2.16
N PHE A 169 8.90 13.93 -1.28
CA PHE A 169 8.61 13.80 0.16
C PHE A 169 7.11 13.58 0.45
N VAL A 170 6.22 14.09 -0.40
CA VAL A 170 4.77 13.88 -0.27
C VAL A 170 4.43 12.39 -0.40
N HIS A 171 5.01 11.70 -1.39
CA HIS A 171 4.87 10.25 -1.54
C HIS A 171 5.47 9.49 -0.35
N TRP A 172 6.56 10.01 0.22
CA TRP A 172 7.15 9.44 1.42
C TRP A 172 6.23 9.56 2.64
N ILE A 173 5.69 10.74 2.94
CA ILE A 173 4.72 10.92 4.04
C ILE A 173 3.48 10.07 3.80
N LEU A 174 2.96 10.04 2.58
CA LEU A 174 1.79 9.24 2.22
C LEU A 174 2.02 7.75 2.45
N GLY A 175 3.21 7.23 2.12
CA GLY A 175 3.59 5.84 2.40
C GLY A 175 3.65 5.52 3.89
N LEU A 176 4.20 6.42 4.72
CA LEU A 176 4.22 6.25 6.18
C LEU A 176 2.80 6.28 6.78
N ALA A 177 1.97 7.21 6.30
CA ALA A 177 0.57 7.31 6.70
C ALA A 177 -0.21 6.05 6.28
N TYR A 178 0.05 5.50 5.08
CA TYR A 178 -0.56 4.25 4.62
C TYR A 178 -0.28 3.09 5.59
N TYR A 179 0.99 2.83 5.94
CA TYR A 179 1.33 1.73 6.86
C TYR A 179 0.79 1.95 8.27
N THR A 180 0.68 3.21 8.70
CA THR A 180 0.05 3.55 9.98
C THR A 180 -1.44 3.20 9.98
N THR A 181 -2.18 3.67 8.98
CA THR A 181 -3.62 3.39 8.84
C THR A 181 -3.90 1.91 8.61
N LEU A 182 -3.06 1.22 7.83
CA LEU A 182 -3.18 -0.22 7.60
C LEU A 182 -2.95 -0.99 8.90
N GLY A 183 -1.96 -0.59 9.71
CA GLY A 183 -1.70 -1.17 11.02
C GLY A 183 -2.94 -1.12 11.93
N ILE A 184 -3.68 0.00 11.93
CA ILE A 184 -4.96 0.11 12.66
C ILE A 184 -6.04 -0.77 12.01
N SER A 185 -6.15 -0.75 10.69
CA SER A 185 -7.21 -1.42 9.93
C SER A 185 -7.24 -2.93 10.11
N VAL A 186 -6.07 -3.55 10.32
CA VAL A 186 -5.93 -5.00 10.58
C VAL A 186 -6.64 -5.43 11.87
N TRP A 187 -6.69 -4.56 12.87
CA TRP A 187 -7.27 -4.88 14.18
C TRP A 187 -8.71 -4.38 14.34
N ILE A 188 -9.05 -3.25 13.70
CA ILE A 188 -10.18 -2.45 14.14
C ILE A 188 -11.54 -3.17 13.99
N GLN A 189 -11.73 -3.99 12.96
CA GLN A 189 -12.99 -4.75 12.82
C GLN A 189 -13.10 -5.95 13.77
N GLY A 190 -12.02 -6.33 14.44
CA GLY A 190 -12.00 -7.36 15.50
C GLY A 190 -12.22 -6.80 16.92
N SER A 191 -12.64 -5.54 17.05
CA SER A 191 -12.68 -4.81 18.33
C SER A 191 -13.45 -5.53 19.44
N GLY A 192 -14.68 -6.00 19.19
CA GLY A 192 -15.43 -6.73 20.21
C GLY A 192 -14.78 -8.08 20.57
N ALA A 193 -14.22 -8.79 19.59
CA ALA A 193 -13.50 -10.04 19.83
C ALA A 193 -12.24 -9.83 20.69
N ILE A 194 -11.53 -8.72 20.47
CA ILE A 194 -10.37 -8.30 21.29
C ILE A 194 -10.81 -8.04 22.72
N LEU A 195 -11.85 -7.21 22.93
CA LEU A 195 -12.35 -6.89 24.27
C LEU A 195 -12.80 -8.14 25.04
N ARG A 196 -13.61 -9.01 24.40
CA ARG A 196 -14.04 -10.29 24.98
C ARG A 196 -12.86 -11.20 25.35
N SER A 197 -11.82 -11.22 24.52
CA SER A 197 -10.62 -12.03 24.79
C SER A 197 -9.82 -11.60 26.02
N TRP A 198 -9.95 -10.34 26.42
CA TRP A 198 -9.28 -9.82 27.61
C TRP A 198 -10.03 -10.14 28.91
N GLU A 199 -11.31 -10.50 28.81
CA GLU A 199 -12.14 -10.93 29.93
C GLU A 199 -12.12 -12.44 30.11
N SER A 200 -12.22 -13.19 29.01
CA SER A 200 -12.26 -14.66 29.01
C SER A 200 -11.53 -15.25 27.81
N PRO A 201 -10.89 -16.43 27.95
CA PRO A 201 -10.26 -17.12 26.83
C PRO A 201 -11.27 -17.39 25.71
N GLN A 202 -10.91 -17.00 24.48
CA GLN A 202 -11.73 -17.28 23.30
C GLN A 202 -11.20 -18.54 22.59
N PRO A 203 -12.09 -19.38 22.03
CA PRO A 203 -11.65 -20.52 21.25
C PRO A 203 -10.90 -20.06 19.99
N ILE A 204 -9.87 -20.80 19.62
CA ILE A 204 -9.15 -20.60 18.35
C ILE A 204 -9.75 -21.54 17.32
N HIS A 205 -10.32 -20.97 16.25
CA HIS A 205 -10.96 -21.72 15.19
C HIS A 205 -10.48 -21.25 13.82
N PHE A 206 -9.99 -22.17 13.01
CA PHE A 206 -9.53 -21.89 11.65
C PHE A 206 -10.64 -22.22 10.67
N THR A 207 -11.33 -21.19 10.18
CA THR A 207 -12.31 -21.35 9.10
C THR A 207 -11.62 -21.67 7.77
N PRO A 208 -12.30 -22.32 6.81
CA PRO A 208 -11.78 -22.52 5.46
C PRO A 208 -11.31 -21.22 4.80
N GLN A 209 -12.01 -20.09 5.06
CA GLN A 209 -11.67 -18.76 4.58
C GLN A 209 -10.29 -18.31 5.09
N ILE A 210 -10.02 -18.50 6.39
CA ILE A 210 -8.70 -18.19 6.97
C ILE A 210 -7.62 -19.04 6.32
N ILE A 211 -7.86 -20.35 6.16
CA ILE A 211 -6.86 -21.28 5.60
C ILE A 211 -6.56 -20.95 4.14
N ILE A 212 -7.60 -20.80 3.31
CA ILE A 212 -7.46 -20.50 1.88
C ILE A 212 -6.81 -19.12 1.71
N GLY A 213 -7.29 -18.10 2.44
CA GLY A 213 -6.73 -16.76 2.37
C GLY A 213 -5.26 -16.72 2.78
N ALA A 214 -4.88 -17.41 3.86
CA ALA A 214 -3.48 -17.51 4.29
C ALA A 214 -2.60 -18.26 3.27
N ALA A 215 -3.13 -19.32 2.63
CA ALA A 215 -2.41 -20.05 1.59
C ALA A 215 -2.16 -19.17 0.34
N VAL A 216 -3.18 -18.43 -0.12
CA VAL A 216 -3.03 -17.50 -1.25
C VAL A 216 -2.08 -16.36 -0.89
N PHE A 217 -2.14 -15.84 0.35
CA PHE A 217 -1.19 -14.84 0.85
C PHE A 217 0.25 -15.36 0.80
N GLY A 218 0.50 -16.58 1.30
CA GLY A 218 1.81 -17.22 1.25
C GLY A 218 2.34 -17.39 -0.17
N PHE A 219 1.49 -17.88 -1.08
CA PHE A 219 1.82 -17.98 -2.51
C PHE A 219 2.18 -16.62 -3.11
N ALA A 220 1.33 -15.61 -2.92
CA ALA A 220 1.56 -14.27 -3.44
C ALA A 220 2.85 -13.66 -2.89
N GLY A 221 3.13 -13.83 -1.60
CA GLY A 221 4.36 -13.38 -0.96
C GLY A 221 5.61 -14.04 -1.55
N ALA A 222 5.55 -15.35 -1.81
CA ALA A 222 6.64 -16.08 -2.46
C ALA A 222 6.88 -15.58 -3.89
N GLN A 223 5.83 -15.47 -4.71
CA GLN A 223 5.96 -15.00 -6.09
C GLN A 223 6.45 -13.55 -6.17
N GLN A 224 6.02 -12.69 -5.24
CA GLN A 224 6.51 -11.33 -5.13
C GLN A 224 8.00 -11.29 -4.80
N SER A 225 8.45 -12.08 -3.82
CA SER A 225 9.87 -12.19 -3.43
C SER A 225 10.74 -12.64 -4.60
N GLU A 226 10.30 -13.66 -5.35
CA GLU A 226 11.02 -14.13 -6.55
C GLU A 226 11.13 -13.03 -7.61
N CYS A 227 10.06 -12.25 -7.82
CA CYS A 227 10.11 -11.10 -8.72
C CYS A 227 11.14 -10.05 -8.25
N HIS A 228 11.19 -9.72 -6.96
CA HIS A 228 12.16 -8.76 -6.41
C HIS A 228 13.60 -9.26 -6.51
N ARG A 229 13.84 -10.53 -6.19
CA ARG A 229 15.16 -11.17 -6.34
C ARG A 229 15.64 -11.13 -7.78
N TYR A 230 14.77 -11.47 -8.72
CA TYR A 230 15.07 -11.39 -10.15
C TYR A 230 15.42 -9.95 -10.57
N LEU A 231 14.57 -8.97 -10.23
CA LEU A 231 14.83 -7.56 -10.55
C LEU A 231 16.14 -7.04 -9.94
N ALA A 232 16.47 -7.43 -8.71
CA ALA A 232 17.73 -7.04 -8.06
C ALA A 232 18.97 -7.66 -8.72
N GLY A 233 18.82 -8.85 -9.31
CA GLY A 233 19.86 -9.55 -10.06
C GLY A 233 20.15 -8.92 -11.43
N LEU A 234 19.20 -8.19 -12.01
CA LEU A 234 19.38 -7.57 -13.32
C LEU A 234 20.42 -6.44 -13.29
N LYS A 235 21.12 -6.27 -14.41
CA LYS A 235 21.86 -5.04 -14.68
C LYS A 235 20.86 -3.87 -14.74
N LYS A 236 21.27 -2.71 -14.21
CA LYS A 236 20.37 -1.55 -14.06
C LYS A 236 19.80 -1.16 -15.42
N TYR A 237 18.48 -1.01 -15.47
CA TYR A 237 17.73 -0.65 -16.67
C TYR A 237 17.79 -1.68 -17.81
N THR A 238 17.76 -2.97 -17.48
CA THR A 238 17.48 -4.08 -18.40
C THR A 238 15.99 -4.38 -18.42
N LEU A 239 15.45 -4.78 -19.58
CA LEU A 239 14.06 -5.23 -19.70
C LEU A 239 13.92 -6.61 -19.02
N PRO A 240 13.05 -6.76 -18.01
CA PRO A 240 12.78 -8.07 -17.41
C PRO A 240 12.00 -8.97 -18.39
N SER A 241 12.44 -10.23 -18.53
CA SER A 241 11.87 -11.17 -19.53
C SER A 241 11.64 -12.59 -19.01
N GLU A 242 12.00 -12.88 -17.75
CA GLU A 242 11.87 -14.23 -17.18
C GLU A 242 10.66 -14.37 -16.24
N GLY A 243 10.24 -15.63 -16.03
CA GLY A 243 9.12 -15.96 -15.14
C GLY A 243 7.83 -15.20 -15.49
N TRP A 244 7.21 -14.60 -14.48
CA TRP A 244 5.99 -13.80 -14.66
C TRP A 244 6.17 -12.56 -15.54
N PHE A 245 7.39 -12.06 -15.73
CA PHE A 245 7.66 -10.92 -16.62
C PHE A 245 7.48 -11.27 -18.12
N LYS A 246 7.28 -12.55 -18.45
CA LYS A 246 6.85 -12.98 -19.79
C LYS A 246 5.44 -12.48 -20.11
N TYR A 247 4.57 -12.44 -19.09
CA TYR A 247 3.15 -12.13 -19.24
C TYR A 247 2.78 -10.74 -18.72
N PHE A 248 3.53 -10.25 -17.72
CA PHE A 248 3.25 -8.97 -17.06
C PHE A 248 4.39 -7.97 -17.21
N VAL A 249 4.08 -6.68 -17.21
CA VAL A 249 5.05 -5.59 -17.10
C VAL A 249 5.56 -5.49 -15.66
N CYS A 250 4.66 -5.53 -14.67
CA CYS A 250 4.98 -5.40 -13.25
C CYS A 250 4.31 -6.49 -12.40
N PRO A 251 4.67 -7.79 -12.56
CA PRO A 251 4.06 -8.90 -11.83
C PRO A 251 4.19 -8.79 -10.30
N HIS A 252 5.26 -8.18 -9.79
CA HIS A 252 5.43 -7.95 -8.35
C HIS A 252 4.33 -7.06 -7.74
N TYR A 253 3.77 -6.14 -8.52
CA TYR A 253 2.61 -5.34 -8.11
C TYR A 253 1.30 -6.12 -8.17
N THR A 254 1.17 -7.07 -9.11
CA THR A 254 0.06 -8.02 -9.14
C THR A 254 0.00 -8.83 -7.84
N PHE A 255 1.15 -9.40 -7.44
CA PHE A 255 1.23 -10.17 -6.21
C PHE A 255 1.07 -9.30 -4.97
N GLU A 256 1.48 -8.03 -5.02
CA GLU A 256 1.17 -7.07 -3.95
C GLU A 256 -0.34 -6.90 -3.76
N CYS A 257 -1.08 -6.69 -4.85
CA CYS A 257 -2.54 -6.60 -4.78
C CYS A 257 -3.17 -7.90 -4.26
N LEU A 258 -2.66 -9.05 -4.70
CA LEU A 258 -3.14 -10.36 -4.25
C LEU A 258 -2.90 -10.59 -2.75
N LEU A 259 -1.80 -10.08 -2.18
CA LEU A 259 -1.53 -10.11 -0.74
C LEU A 259 -2.61 -9.35 0.04
N TYR A 260 -2.93 -8.11 -0.34
CA TYR A 260 -3.96 -7.33 0.35
C TYR A 260 -5.37 -7.88 0.14
N LEU A 261 -5.67 -8.42 -1.05
CA LEU A 261 -6.93 -9.11 -1.29
C LEU A 261 -7.07 -10.35 -0.39
N SER A 262 -6.02 -11.15 -0.29
CA SER A 262 -5.99 -12.33 0.59
C SER A 262 -6.15 -11.94 2.04
N LEU A 263 -5.51 -10.84 2.46
CA LEU A 263 -5.66 -10.31 3.82
C LEU A 263 -7.10 -9.86 4.12
N ALA A 264 -7.77 -9.24 3.13
CA ALA A 264 -9.19 -8.88 3.27
C ALA A 264 -10.09 -10.12 3.41
N VAL A 265 -9.80 -11.21 2.70
CA VAL A 265 -10.51 -12.49 2.84
C VAL A 265 -10.27 -13.14 4.20
N VAL A 266 -9.01 -13.15 4.69
CA VAL A 266 -8.67 -13.71 6.01
C VAL A 266 -9.38 -12.96 7.13
N ALA A 267 -9.37 -11.63 7.08
CA ALA A 267 -9.96 -10.77 8.11
C ALA A 267 -11.45 -10.47 7.84
N ALA A 268 -12.16 -11.30 7.08
CA ALA A 268 -13.55 -11.08 6.77
C ALA A 268 -14.43 -11.23 8.02
N PRO A 269 -15.38 -10.30 8.27
CA PRO A 269 -16.39 -10.48 9.29
C PRO A 269 -17.25 -11.72 9.07
N THR A 270 -17.87 -12.22 10.14
CA THR A 270 -18.85 -13.31 10.02
C THR A 270 -19.97 -12.94 9.05
N GLY A 271 -20.30 -13.85 8.13
CA GLY A 271 -21.31 -13.61 7.08
C GLY A 271 -20.85 -12.71 5.92
N SER A 272 -19.61 -12.22 5.94
CA SER A 272 -19.03 -11.43 4.84
C SER A 272 -17.88 -12.18 4.16
N TRP A 273 -17.64 -11.86 2.89
CA TRP A 273 -16.53 -12.47 2.12
C TRP A 273 -15.20 -11.72 2.29
N MET A 274 -15.25 -10.43 2.65
CA MET A 274 -14.08 -9.58 2.70
C MET A 274 -14.21 -8.50 3.78
N ASN A 275 -13.07 -8.17 4.39
CA ASN A 275 -12.90 -7.03 5.28
C ASN A 275 -12.97 -5.71 4.51
N ARG A 276 -13.95 -4.86 4.81
CA ARG A 276 -14.15 -3.60 4.07
C ARG A 276 -12.99 -2.62 4.25
N SER A 277 -12.42 -2.51 5.45
CA SER A 277 -11.31 -1.59 5.72
C SER A 277 -10.05 -1.95 4.94
N ILE A 278 -9.72 -3.24 4.89
CA ILE A 278 -8.58 -3.75 4.10
C ILE A 278 -8.89 -3.71 2.60
N LEU A 279 -10.15 -3.89 2.18
CA LEU A 279 -10.53 -3.71 0.78
C LEU A 279 -10.32 -2.26 0.31
N CYS A 280 -10.65 -1.27 1.15
CA CYS A 280 -10.33 0.13 0.86
C CYS A 280 -8.81 0.36 0.75
N SER A 281 -8.00 -0.30 1.59
CA SER A 281 -6.53 -0.24 1.46
C SER A 281 -6.05 -0.84 0.14
N LEU A 282 -6.65 -1.93 -0.32
CA LEU A 282 -6.38 -2.49 -1.65
C LEU A 282 -6.72 -1.49 -2.77
N THR A 283 -7.82 -0.73 -2.66
CA THR A 283 -8.14 0.33 -3.64
C THR A 283 -7.03 1.38 -3.71
N PHE A 284 -6.49 1.81 -2.57
CA PHE A 284 -5.33 2.70 -2.53
C PHE A 284 -4.10 2.07 -3.21
N VAL A 285 -3.80 0.81 -2.89
CA VAL A 285 -2.66 0.09 -3.48
C VAL A 285 -2.82 0.01 -4.99
N LEU A 286 -3.98 -0.41 -5.50
CA LEU A 286 -4.29 -0.49 -6.92
C LEU A 286 -4.05 0.86 -7.63
N ALA A 287 -4.50 1.97 -7.05
CA ALA A 287 -4.26 3.30 -7.60
C ALA A 287 -2.77 3.65 -7.60
N ASN A 288 -2.07 3.42 -6.50
CA ASN A 288 -0.66 3.77 -6.32
C ASN A 288 0.29 2.94 -7.21
N VAL A 289 0.24 1.61 -7.08
CA VAL A 289 1.09 0.72 -7.87
C VAL A 289 0.63 0.64 -9.33
N GLY A 290 -0.67 0.79 -9.60
CA GLY A 290 -1.20 0.83 -10.97
C GLY A 290 -0.71 2.06 -11.75
N SER A 291 -0.72 3.24 -11.12
CA SER A 291 -0.14 4.46 -11.71
C SER A 291 1.36 4.28 -12.01
N THR A 292 2.07 3.63 -11.09
CA THR A 292 3.51 3.35 -11.26
C THR A 292 3.74 2.33 -12.37
N ALA A 293 2.93 1.27 -12.45
CA ALA A 293 3.02 0.23 -13.47
C ALA A 293 2.76 0.78 -14.88
N TYR A 294 1.77 1.68 -15.02
CA TYR A 294 1.48 2.38 -16.26
C TYR A 294 2.70 3.16 -16.77
N GLY A 295 3.29 4.00 -15.89
CA GLY A 295 4.51 4.74 -16.22
C GLY A 295 5.69 3.82 -16.59
N THR A 296 5.79 2.65 -15.94
CA THR A 296 6.82 1.66 -16.28
C THR A 296 6.62 1.05 -17.67
N LYS A 297 5.38 0.76 -18.08
CA LYS A 297 5.08 0.28 -19.45
C LYS A 297 5.49 1.30 -20.50
N ILE A 298 5.15 2.57 -20.30
CA ILE A 298 5.55 3.66 -21.20
C ILE A 298 7.08 3.73 -21.29
N TRP A 299 7.76 3.73 -20.14
CA TRP A 299 9.22 3.80 -20.09
C TRP A 299 9.89 2.59 -20.77
N TYR A 300 9.34 1.37 -20.61
CA TYR A 300 9.82 0.19 -21.33
C TYR A 300 9.62 0.32 -22.84
N ALA A 301 8.44 0.78 -23.29
CA ALA A 301 8.16 0.98 -24.72
C ALA A 301 9.11 2.01 -25.35
N GLU A 302 9.32 3.15 -24.68
CA GLU A 302 10.22 4.21 -25.14
C GLU A 302 11.69 3.74 -25.22
N LYS A 303 12.12 2.92 -24.25
CA LYS A 303 13.53 2.51 -24.14
C LYS A 303 13.87 1.28 -24.99
N PHE A 304 12.99 0.28 -25.04
CA PHE A 304 13.28 -1.04 -25.61
C PHE A 304 12.48 -1.37 -26.86
N GLY A 305 11.53 -0.51 -27.25
CA GLY A 305 10.60 -0.75 -28.35
C GLY A 305 9.21 -1.15 -27.83
N ALA A 306 8.17 -0.63 -28.47
CA ALA A 306 6.78 -0.89 -28.10
C ALA A 306 6.39 -2.36 -28.27
N ASP A 307 6.96 -3.04 -29.27
CA ASP A 307 6.78 -4.47 -29.55
C ASP A 307 7.18 -5.35 -28.37
N LYS A 308 8.12 -4.91 -27.52
CA LYS A 308 8.62 -5.69 -26.38
C LYS A 308 7.66 -5.75 -25.19
N VAL A 309 6.68 -4.85 -25.14
CA VAL A 309 5.66 -4.78 -24.08
C VAL A 309 4.25 -4.95 -24.62
N GLU A 310 4.11 -5.16 -25.93
CA GLU A 310 2.85 -5.50 -26.57
C GLU A 310 2.36 -6.88 -26.10
N GLY A 311 1.05 -7.02 -25.92
CA GLY A 311 0.42 -8.25 -25.43
C GLY A 311 0.63 -8.56 -23.94
N LYS A 312 1.50 -7.83 -23.22
CA LYS A 312 1.68 -7.98 -21.77
C LYS A 312 0.64 -7.19 -20.99
N TRP A 313 0.07 -7.82 -19.96
CA TRP A 313 -0.71 -7.11 -18.94
C TRP A 313 0.22 -6.20 -18.13
N ILE A 314 -0.24 -5.01 -17.77
CA ILE A 314 0.53 -4.07 -16.96
C ILE A 314 0.67 -4.61 -15.54
N MET A 315 -0.46 -5.02 -14.95
CA MET A 315 -0.55 -5.44 -13.56
C MET A 315 -1.76 -6.37 -13.27
N VAL A 316 -2.95 -6.14 -13.84
CA VAL A 316 -4.15 -6.94 -13.56
C VAL A 316 -4.46 -7.81 -14.78
N PRO A 317 -4.40 -9.15 -14.66
CA PRO A 317 -4.62 -10.03 -15.80
C PRO A 317 -6.01 -9.79 -16.40
N PHE A 318 -6.09 -9.83 -17.73
CA PHE A 318 -7.30 -9.63 -18.53
C PHE A 318 -7.95 -8.24 -18.45
N VAL A 319 -7.38 -7.30 -17.67
CA VAL A 319 -7.95 -5.96 -17.47
C VAL A 319 -6.93 -4.88 -17.79
N PHE A 320 -5.75 -4.94 -17.16
CA PHE A 320 -4.79 -3.85 -17.15
C PHE A 320 -3.37 -4.35 -17.25
#